data_AF-A0A1G3PHE6-F1
#
_entry.id   AF-A0A1G3PHE6-F1
#
_cell.length_a   1.000
_cell.length_b   1.000
_cell.length_c   1.000
_cell.angle_alpha   90.00
_cell.angle_beta   90.00
_cell.angle_gamma   90.00
#
_symmetry.space_group_name_H-M   'P 1'
#
loop_
_entity.id
_entity.type
_entity.pdbx_description
1 polymer ?
#
loop_
_entity_poly.entity_id
_entity_poly.type
_entity_poly.pdbx_seq_one_letter_code
_entity_poly.pdbx_strand_id
1 'polypeptide(L)'
;MKKKLLKRRGVLFAGMLFLTITLLFPDTGSIDVNPVTGQVFFEKNNSIMMVWEDVFYDSTRITAVFSMSNTTSLTQKVKLGFPVNSEIDSISEEDMHLANTPGDYDMTEKSQLKFIEKQVGLVCTVDGVTNKQKLYHYKMVQDQYNNFNYVFFCEVGFKPYESKIINYTYYQAPMEDFWNTGMATAYRYILKTGATWKNPIKNAHITMIIPYRCELPPFQDKVMHYTPHDGITYFDSINYKITPEPDIITTNWGKFIIEWNFKNLIPTEDINVVYSCSIGFYLPDLVTAIDSENLKLFEDDFNTIKDFHDKDRFLSFIVTLGYAVKEHDSISGATNLMRFVINGMNALNGYKFKVKFWRDFFTQFKWYKPTVDKVEFTGADKIFVNTMLGIKMSDEEKNAIIKKQAVDAVKDLLKNAFKK
;
A
#
# COMPACT_ATOMS: atom_id res chain seq x y z
N MET A 1 -7.12 39.09 -73.35
CA MET A 1 -6.22 39.92 -72.52
C MET A 1 -6.77 40.05 -71.11
N LYS A 2 -5.99 39.57 -70.13
CA LYS A 2 -6.03 39.72 -68.66
C LYS A 2 -7.35 40.20 -67.99
N LYS A 3 -8.10 39.25 -67.40
CA LYS A 3 -8.94 39.47 -66.21
C LYS A 3 -8.04 39.45 -64.96
N LYS A 4 -8.11 40.48 -64.10
CA LYS A 4 -7.51 40.47 -62.76
C LYS A 4 -8.62 40.43 -61.71
N LEU A 5 -8.57 39.37 -60.90
CA LEU A 5 -9.48 39.01 -59.83
C LEU A 5 -9.19 39.75 -58.52
N LEU A 6 -10.26 39.78 -57.72
CA LEU A 6 -10.40 40.10 -56.30
C LEU A 6 -9.20 39.70 -55.41
N LYS A 7 -8.85 40.59 -54.47
CA LYS A 7 -8.24 40.23 -53.18
C LYS A 7 -9.33 40.20 -52.10
N ARG A 8 -9.80 39.02 -51.73
CA ARG A 8 -10.40 38.74 -50.41
C ARG A 8 -9.34 38.04 -49.58
N ARG A 9 -8.98 38.61 -48.43
CA ARG A 9 -8.17 37.94 -47.40
C ARG A 9 -9.12 37.00 -46.63
N GLY A 10 -9.08 35.72 -46.96
CA GLY A 10 -9.60 34.66 -46.11
C GLY A 10 -8.54 34.29 -45.08
N VAL A 11 -8.91 34.36 -43.81
CA VAL A 11 -8.14 33.85 -42.68
C VAL A 11 -8.22 32.32 -42.75
N LEU A 12 -7.08 31.67 -43.01
CA LEU A 12 -6.96 30.21 -42.92
C LEU A 12 -6.80 29.86 -41.43
N PHE A 13 -7.84 29.27 -40.84
CA PHE A 13 -7.73 28.53 -39.59
C PHE A 13 -7.05 27.19 -39.91
N ALA A 14 -5.75 27.11 -39.63
CA ALA A 14 -5.04 25.84 -39.60
C ALA A 14 -5.41 25.13 -38.29
N GLY A 15 -6.31 24.15 -38.38
CA GLY A 15 -6.58 23.21 -37.29
C GLY A 15 -5.31 22.41 -37.02
N MET A 16 -4.64 22.76 -35.93
CA MET A 16 -3.53 22.00 -35.37
C MET A 16 -4.12 20.73 -34.75
N LEU A 17 -4.11 19.64 -35.53
CA LEU A 17 -4.40 18.31 -35.06
C LEU A 17 -3.26 17.92 -34.09
N PHE A 18 -3.47 18.11 -32.79
CA PHE A 18 -2.61 17.55 -31.76
C PHE A 18 -2.71 16.04 -31.86
N LEU A 19 -1.74 15.42 -32.53
CA LEU A 19 -1.42 14.01 -32.36
C LEU A 19 -0.88 13.88 -30.93
N THR A 20 -1.75 13.54 -29.98
CA THR A 20 -1.32 12.97 -28.70
C THR A 20 -0.60 11.68 -29.03
N ILE A 21 0.73 11.75 -29.08
CA ILE A 21 1.59 10.58 -28.97
C ILE A 21 1.38 10.11 -27.54
N THR A 22 0.37 9.29 -27.30
CA THR A 22 0.34 8.40 -26.15
C THR A 22 1.60 7.57 -26.26
N LEU A 23 2.58 7.88 -25.42
CA LEU A 23 3.68 6.98 -25.09
C LEU A 23 3.05 5.75 -24.45
N LEU A 24 2.60 4.82 -25.30
CA LEU A 24 2.40 3.44 -24.90
C LEU A 24 3.81 2.94 -24.59
N PHE A 25 4.17 2.95 -23.31
CA PHE A 25 5.28 2.14 -22.85
C PHE A 25 4.94 0.72 -23.29
N PRO A 26 5.71 0.08 -24.19
CA PRO A 26 5.49 -1.32 -24.49
C PRO A 26 5.57 -2.04 -23.15
N ASP A 27 4.52 -2.79 -22.81
CA ASP A 27 4.51 -3.68 -21.67
C ASP A 27 5.73 -4.60 -21.83
N THR A 28 6.81 -4.29 -21.10
CA THR A 28 8.04 -5.09 -21.11
C THR A 28 7.76 -6.31 -20.25
N GLY A 29 6.83 -7.15 -20.70
CA GLY A 29 6.07 -8.09 -19.88
C GLY A 29 6.90 -8.70 -18.77
N SER A 30 6.72 -8.26 -17.53
CA SER A 30 7.49 -8.82 -16.42
C SER A 30 7.02 -10.24 -16.16
N ILE A 31 7.95 -11.19 -16.01
CA ILE A 31 7.60 -12.52 -15.49
C ILE A 31 7.40 -12.41 -13.99
N ASP A 32 6.15 -12.49 -13.56
CA ASP A 32 5.82 -12.48 -12.14
C ASP A 32 5.99 -13.87 -11.53
N VAL A 33 7.02 -13.98 -10.68
CA VAL A 33 7.20 -15.11 -9.77
C VAL A 33 6.71 -14.67 -8.40
N ASN A 34 5.59 -15.24 -7.99
CA ASN A 34 4.89 -14.91 -6.77
C ASN A 34 5.06 -16.08 -5.79
N PRO A 35 6.22 -16.20 -5.11
CA PRO A 35 6.30 -17.10 -3.97
C PRO A 35 5.32 -16.58 -2.94
N VAL A 36 4.61 -17.50 -2.28
CA VAL A 36 3.71 -17.12 -1.22
C VAL A 36 4.05 -17.97 -0.03
N THR A 37 4.38 -17.34 1.09
CA THR A 37 4.49 -18.07 2.35
C THR A 37 3.12 -18.57 2.74
N GLY A 38 3.04 -19.87 2.90
CA GLY A 38 1.96 -20.61 3.53
C GLY A 38 2.32 -22.07 3.34
N GLN A 39 2.57 -22.79 4.42
CA GLN A 39 3.03 -24.17 4.30
C GLN A 39 1.94 -25.01 3.67
N VAL A 40 2.19 -25.65 2.53
CA VAL A 40 1.24 -26.61 1.99
C VAL A 40 1.61 -27.99 2.51
N PHE A 41 0.96 -28.39 3.61
CA PHE A 41 0.65 -29.80 3.78
C PHE A 41 -0.67 -30.03 3.06
N PHE A 42 -0.65 -30.84 2.01
CA PHE A 42 -1.87 -31.15 1.24
C PHE A 42 -2.90 -31.96 2.04
N GLU A 43 -2.46 -32.54 3.16
CA GLU A 43 -3.29 -33.35 4.05
C GLU A 43 -3.19 -32.85 5.50
N LYS A 44 -4.24 -33.03 6.29
CA LYS A 44 -4.18 -32.60 7.69
C LYS A 44 -3.25 -33.49 8.50
N ASN A 45 -2.19 -32.92 9.09
CA ASN A 45 -1.29 -33.62 10.01
C ASN A 45 -1.71 -33.37 11.46
N ASN A 46 -2.33 -34.37 12.09
CA ASN A 46 -2.78 -34.29 13.49
C ASN A 46 -1.68 -34.62 14.52
N SER A 47 -0.48 -35.00 14.07
CA SER A 47 0.65 -35.39 14.93
C SER A 47 1.60 -34.24 15.21
N ILE A 48 1.82 -33.36 14.22
CA ILE A 48 2.67 -32.18 14.33
C ILE A 48 1.82 -30.94 14.60
N MET A 49 2.22 -30.18 15.62
CA MET A 49 1.61 -28.92 16.02
C MET A 49 2.59 -27.77 15.73
N MET A 50 2.09 -26.67 15.17
CA MET A 50 2.82 -25.42 15.15
C MET A 50 2.66 -24.73 16.52
N VAL A 51 3.74 -24.66 17.28
CA VAL A 51 3.76 -24.03 18.60
C VAL A 51 3.68 -22.52 18.44
N TRP A 52 4.52 -21.96 17.59
CA TRP A 52 4.48 -20.54 17.24
C TRP A 52 5.02 -20.28 15.84
N GLU A 53 4.65 -19.14 15.28
CA GLU A 53 5.24 -18.56 14.09
C GLU A 53 5.62 -17.08 14.31
N ASP A 54 6.71 -16.66 13.68
CA ASP A 54 7.15 -15.27 13.62
C ASP A 54 7.54 -14.95 12.18
N VAL A 55 6.84 -13.99 11.59
CA VAL A 55 6.96 -13.65 10.17
C VAL A 55 7.30 -12.19 10.03
N PHE A 56 8.35 -11.91 9.27
CA PHE A 56 8.82 -10.56 9.00
C PHE A 56 8.95 -10.33 7.50
N TYR A 57 8.22 -9.35 6.98
CA TYR A 57 8.36 -8.86 5.61
C TYR A 57 9.01 -7.49 5.59
N ASP A 58 10.14 -7.36 4.91
CA ASP A 58 10.78 -6.07 4.62
C ASP A 58 10.80 -5.83 3.12
N SER A 59 9.72 -5.21 2.63
CA SER A 59 9.51 -4.68 1.27
C SER A 59 9.60 -5.66 0.09
N THR A 60 10.61 -6.52 0.06
CA THR A 60 10.86 -7.52 -1.00
C THR A 60 11.37 -8.85 -0.46
N ARG A 61 11.61 -8.97 0.86
CA ARG A 61 12.12 -10.20 1.49
C ARG A 61 11.24 -10.61 2.65
N ILE A 62 10.93 -11.90 2.73
CA ILE A 62 10.23 -12.53 3.85
C ILE A 62 11.21 -13.39 4.62
N THR A 63 11.08 -13.35 5.95
CA THR A 63 11.66 -14.33 6.86
C THR A 63 10.54 -14.87 7.73
N ALA A 64 10.30 -16.18 7.66
CA ALA A 64 9.26 -16.88 8.41
C ALA A 64 9.90 -17.97 9.26
N VAL A 65 9.74 -17.86 10.57
CA VAL A 65 10.28 -18.79 11.55
C VAL A 65 9.13 -19.53 12.22
N PHE A 66 9.20 -20.85 12.22
CA PHE A 66 8.20 -21.74 12.78
C PHE A 66 8.82 -22.60 13.87
N SER A 67 8.17 -22.71 15.02
CA SER A 67 8.44 -23.79 15.97
C SER A 67 7.38 -24.88 15.81
N MET A 68 7.83 -26.07 15.42
CA MET A 68 6.96 -27.22 15.20
C MET A 68 7.29 -28.33 16.18
N SER A 69 6.27 -28.99 16.72
CA SER A 69 6.42 -30.02 17.75
C SER A 69 5.65 -31.28 17.40
N ASN A 70 6.31 -32.43 17.51
CA ASN A 70 5.65 -33.72 17.46
C ASN A 70 4.92 -33.97 18.77
N THR A 71 3.61 -34.17 18.72
CA THR A 71 2.78 -34.36 19.91
C THR A 71 2.55 -35.84 20.26
N THR A 72 3.23 -36.74 19.57
CA THR A 72 3.04 -38.19 19.69
C THR A 72 4.28 -38.88 20.27
N SER A 73 4.08 -40.10 20.78
CA SER A 73 5.15 -40.99 21.24
C SER A 73 5.91 -41.69 20.10
N LEU A 74 5.52 -41.45 18.84
CA LEU A 74 6.11 -42.08 17.66
C LEU A 74 6.96 -41.07 16.88
N THR A 75 8.03 -41.56 16.24
CA THR A 75 8.78 -40.74 15.28
C THR A 75 7.88 -40.38 14.10
N GLN A 76 7.87 -39.10 13.73
CA GLN A 76 7.13 -38.59 12.58
C GLN A 76 8.13 -38.15 11.50
N LYS A 77 7.80 -38.42 10.24
CA LYS A 77 8.49 -37.81 9.10
C LYS A 77 7.45 -37.05 8.29
N VAL A 78 7.72 -35.78 8.04
CA VAL A 78 6.78 -34.87 7.39
C VAL A 78 7.42 -34.24 6.17
N LYS A 79 6.64 -34.10 5.10
CA LYS A 79 7.02 -33.38 3.88
C LYS A 79 6.53 -31.95 4.01
N LEU A 80 7.44 -31.00 4.06
CA LEU A 80 7.10 -29.58 4.08
C LEU A 80 7.07 -29.08 2.65
N GLY A 81 5.94 -28.47 2.25
CA GLY A 81 5.77 -27.81 0.97
C GLY A 81 5.82 -26.29 1.13
N PHE A 82 6.60 -25.62 0.29
CA PHE A 82 6.58 -24.17 0.11
C PHE A 82 6.04 -23.86 -1.30
N PRO A 83 4.81 -23.34 -1.42
CA PRO A 83 4.14 -23.13 -2.69
C PRO A 83 4.66 -21.87 -3.40
N VAL A 84 4.66 -21.93 -4.71
CA VAL A 84 5.01 -20.80 -5.58
C VAL A 84 4.01 -20.76 -6.72
N ASN A 85 3.47 -19.56 -6.97
CA ASN A 85 2.75 -19.28 -8.20
C ASN A 85 3.69 -18.57 -9.17
N SER A 86 3.67 -18.96 -10.44
CA SER A 86 4.52 -18.37 -11.48
C SER A 86 3.74 -18.30 -12.79
N GLU A 87 3.74 -17.15 -13.44
CA GLU A 87 3.08 -16.99 -14.74
C GLU A 87 3.92 -17.52 -15.91
N ILE A 88 5.07 -18.12 -15.62
CA ILE A 88 6.00 -18.63 -16.65
C ILE A 88 5.37 -19.68 -17.58
N ASP A 89 4.33 -20.38 -17.13
CA ASP A 89 3.61 -21.38 -17.94
C ASP A 89 2.59 -20.73 -18.89
N SER A 90 2.19 -19.48 -18.63
CA SER A 90 1.21 -18.74 -19.44
C SER A 90 1.85 -17.79 -20.45
N ILE A 91 3.16 -17.57 -20.41
CA ILE A 91 3.86 -16.67 -21.32
C ILE A 91 4.17 -17.40 -22.63
N SER A 92 3.83 -16.78 -23.77
CA SER A 92 4.17 -17.33 -25.08
C SER A 92 5.68 -17.22 -25.35
N GLU A 93 6.23 -18.09 -26.22
CA GLU A 93 7.65 -17.99 -26.61
C GLU A 93 8.01 -16.61 -27.19
N GLU A 94 7.07 -15.94 -27.88
CA GLU A 94 7.27 -14.62 -28.47
C GLU A 94 7.36 -13.51 -27.40
N ASP A 95 6.54 -13.60 -26.35
CA ASP A 95 6.49 -12.60 -25.27
C ASP A 95 7.69 -12.71 -24.32
N MET A 96 8.34 -13.88 -24.23
CA MET A 96 9.50 -14.08 -23.38
C MET A 96 10.70 -13.21 -23.75
N HIS A 97 10.88 -12.92 -25.05
CA HIS A 97 11.95 -12.04 -25.53
C HIS A 97 11.79 -10.59 -25.06
N LEU A 98 10.56 -10.19 -24.73
CA LEU A 98 10.23 -8.87 -24.18
C LEU A 98 10.36 -8.84 -22.64
N ALA A 99 10.35 -10.01 -22.01
CA ALA A 99 10.26 -10.18 -20.56
C ALA A 99 11.59 -10.13 -19.78
N ASN A 100 12.64 -9.54 -20.36
CA ASN A 100 13.99 -9.51 -19.78
C ASN A 100 14.52 -10.91 -19.39
N THR A 101 14.07 -11.98 -20.07
CA THR A 101 14.61 -13.31 -19.82
C THR A 101 16.03 -13.43 -20.36
N PRO A 102 16.94 -14.14 -19.67
CA PRO A 102 18.29 -14.34 -20.18
C PRO A 102 18.25 -14.93 -21.60
N GLY A 103 19.02 -14.39 -22.54
CA GLY A 103 18.96 -14.77 -23.96
C GLY A 103 19.22 -16.25 -24.30
N ASP A 104 19.66 -17.06 -23.32
CA ASP A 104 19.90 -18.50 -23.44
C ASP A 104 18.80 -19.37 -22.79
N TYR A 105 17.63 -18.79 -22.52
CA TYR A 105 16.54 -19.48 -21.84
C TYR A 105 15.77 -20.40 -22.79
N ASP A 106 15.84 -21.72 -22.59
CA ASP A 106 14.98 -22.70 -23.29
C ASP A 106 13.68 -22.96 -22.50
N MET A 107 12.58 -23.23 -23.20
CA MET A 107 11.27 -23.51 -22.56
C MET A 107 11.15 -24.92 -21.97
N THR A 108 12.28 -25.52 -21.60
CA THR A 108 12.23 -26.80 -20.90
C THR A 108 11.80 -26.60 -19.45
N GLU A 109 11.07 -27.57 -18.90
CA GLU A 109 10.70 -27.60 -17.48
C GLU A 109 11.94 -27.38 -16.58
N LYS A 110 13.10 -27.92 -16.97
CA LYS A 110 14.35 -27.76 -16.23
C LYS A 110 14.81 -26.29 -16.13
N SER A 111 14.66 -25.52 -17.20
CA SER A 111 15.02 -24.10 -17.22
C SER A 111 14.01 -23.25 -16.46
N GLN A 112 12.71 -23.56 -16.57
CA GLN A 112 11.64 -22.97 -15.74
C GLN A 112 11.89 -23.15 -14.25
N LEU A 113 12.15 -24.39 -13.83
CA LEU A 113 12.44 -24.67 -12.43
C LEU A 113 13.68 -23.89 -11.96
N LYS A 114 14.77 -23.85 -12.73
CA LYS A 114 15.96 -23.08 -12.39
C LYS A 114 15.71 -21.58 -12.28
N PHE A 115 14.91 -21.02 -13.17
CA PHE A 115 14.56 -19.60 -13.13
C PHE A 115 13.75 -19.27 -11.89
N ILE A 116 12.71 -20.04 -11.58
CA ILE A 116 11.90 -19.87 -10.38
C ILE A 116 12.78 -20.04 -9.13
N GLU A 117 13.63 -21.08 -9.07
CA GLU A 117 14.58 -21.28 -7.97
C GLU A 117 15.45 -20.05 -7.73
N LYS A 118 15.96 -19.43 -8.79
CA LYS A 118 16.80 -18.23 -8.72
C LYS A 118 16.01 -17.00 -8.27
N GLN A 119 14.81 -16.79 -8.81
CA GLN A 119 13.98 -15.61 -8.49
C GLN A 119 13.49 -15.64 -7.03
N VAL A 120 13.02 -16.80 -6.57
CA VAL A 120 12.57 -16.97 -5.18
C VAL A 120 13.75 -16.90 -4.21
N GLY A 121 14.90 -17.49 -4.56
CA GLY A 121 16.09 -17.47 -3.71
C GLY A 121 15.85 -18.12 -2.33
N LEU A 122 15.08 -19.20 -2.29
CA LEU A 122 14.59 -19.83 -1.06
C LEU A 122 15.72 -20.49 -0.26
N VAL A 123 15.86 -20.08 1.00
CA VAL A 123 16.74 -20.70 1.99
C VAL A 123 15.87 -21.26 3.10
N CYS A 124 15.98 -22.58 3.37
CA CYS A 124 15.35 -23.23 4.51
C CYS A 124 16.41 -23.77 5.45
N THR A 125 16.27 -23.52 6.75
CA THR A 125 17.07 -24.17 7.78
C THR A 125 16.18 -24.90 8.78
N VAL A 126 16.67 -26.01 9.30
CA VAL A 126 16.06 -26.78 10.37
C VAL A 126 17.07 -26.84 11.51
N ASP A 127 16.71 -26.28 12.67
CA ASP A 127 17.59 -26.13 13.83
C ASP A 127 18.94 -25.47 13.45
N GLY A 128 18.89 -24.48 12.55
CA GLY A 128 20.05 -23.75 12.05
C GLY A 128 20.86 -24.44 10.94
N VAL A 129 20.53 -25.69 10.59
CA VAL A 129 21.20 -26.43 9.51
C VAL A 129 20.42 -26.27 8.21
N THR A 130 21.10 -25.87 7.13
CA THR A 130 20.49 -25.75 5.81
C THR A 130 19.89 -27.07 5.36
N ASN A 131 18.59 -27.04 5.04
CA ASN A 131 17.87 -28.19 4.50
C ASN A 131 17.67 -27.99 2.99
N LYS A 132 18.18 -28.95 2.19
CA LYS A 132 18.10 -28.86 0.74
C LYS A 132 16.66 -29.10 0.30
N GLN A 133 16.13 -28.15 -0.46
CA GLN A 133 14.81 -28.24 -1.06
C GLN A 133 14.95 -28.59 -2.53
N LYS A 134 13.90 -29.18 -3.09
CA LYS A 134 13.79 -29.40 -4.54
C LYS A 134 12.47 -28.83 -5.03
N LEU A 135 12.54 -28.02 -6.08
CA LEU A 135 11.37 -27.48 -6.75
C LEU A 135 10.77 -28.53 -7.70
N TYR A 136 9.44 -28.56 -7.76
CA TYR A 136 8.67 -29.40 -8.67
C TYR A 136 7.56 -28.57 -9.31
N HIS A 137 7.29 -28.85 -10.59
CA HIS A 137 6.04 -28.44 -11.22
C HIS A 137 4.91 -29.26 -10.57
N TYR A 138 3.92 -28.55 -10.06
CA TYR A 138 2.82 -29.10 -9.30
C TYR A 138 1.50 -28.84 -10.03
N LYS A 139 1.00 -29.86 -10.72
CA LYS A 139 -0.32 -29.81 -11.36
C LYS A 139 -1.38 -30.10 -10.31
N MET A 140 -2.03 -29.07 -9.78
CA MET A 140 -3.15 -29.26 -8.87
C MET A 140 -4.35 -29.90 -9.58
N VAL A 141 -5.00 -30.83 -8.88
CA VAL A 141 -6.44 -31.05 -9.01
C VAL A 141 -7.11 -29.84 -8.37
N GLN A 142 -8.06 -29.25 -9.09
CA GLN A 142 -8.63 -27.90 -8.94
C GLN A 142 -9.38 -27.63 -7.63
N ASP A 143 -8.80 -27.90 -6.45
CA ASP A 143 -9.49 -27.82 -5.16
C ASP A 143 -8.87 -26.81 -4.17
N GLN A 144 -9.68 -25.80 -3.88
CA GLN A 144 -9.84 -24.99 -2.65
C GLN A 144 -8.72 -24.05 -2.17
N TYR A 145 -7.45 -24.25 -2.50
CA TYR A 145 -6.37 -23.43 -1.92
C TYR A 145 -5.45 -22.86 -2.99
N ASN A 146 -5.76 -21.67 -3.53
CA ASN A 146 -4.92 -20.83 -4.40
C ASN A 146 -4.28 -21.51 -5.64
N ASN A 147 -4.23 -20.78 -6.76
CA ASN A 147 -3.59 -21.28 -7.99
C ASN A 147 -2.06 -21.27 -7.85
N PHE A 148 -1.45 -22.23 -7.16
CA PHE A 148 0.00 -22.45 -7.22
C PHE A 148 0.31 -23.60 -8.18
N ASN A 149 1.29 -23.38 -9.05
CA ASN A 149 1.77 -24.34 -10.03
C ASN A 149 3.15 -24.90 -9.67
N TYR A 150 3.84 -24.42 -8.65
CA TYR A 150 5.14 -24.96 -8.24
C TYR A 150 5.22 -25.15 -6.72
N VAL A 151 6.01 -26.13 -6.27
CA VAL A 151 6.23 -26.38 -4.84
C VAL A 151 7.66 -26.82 -4.58
N PHE A 152 8.31 -26.17 -3.61
CA PHE A 152 9.55 -26.68 -3.01
C PHE A 152 9.21 -27.69 -1.92
N PHE A 153 9.78 -28.88 -2.02
CA PHE A 153 9.66 -29.90 -0.97
C PHE A 153 10.95 -30.11 -0.21
N CYS A 154 10.83 -30.31 1.10
CA CYS A 154 11.85 -30.96 1.94
C CYS A 154 11.21 -31.93 2.93
N GLU A 155 11.99 -32.89 3.43
CA GLU A 155 11.56 -33.81 4.48
C GLU A 155 12.18 -33.41 5.82
N VAL A 156 11.39 -33.49 6.88
CA VAL A 156 11.84 -33.23 8.25
C VAL A 156 11.38 -34.38 9.14
N GLY A 157 12.33 -34.97 9.89
CA GLY A 157 12.07 -36.00 10.88
C GLY A 157 11.96 -35.42 12.28
N PHE A 158 10.98 -35.88 13.06
CA PHE A 158 10.77 -35.52 14.45
C PHE A 158 10.77 -36.79 15.30
N LYS A 159 11.63 -36.85 16.31
CA LYS A 159 11.56 -37.84 17.38
C LYS A 159 10.29 -37.64 18.22
N PRO A 160 9.89 -38.63 19.03
CA PRO A 160 8.80 -38.48 19.98
C PRO A 160 8.95 -37.21 20.82
N TYR A 161 7.92 -36.37 20.85
CA TYR A 161 7.89 -35.12 21.62
C TYR A 161 8.98 -34.08 21.28
N GLU A 162 9.70 -34.24 20.17
CA GLU A 162 10.70 -33.28 19.71
C GLU A 162 10.05 -32.03 19.14
N SER A 163 10.67 -30.88 19.42
CA SER A 163 10.38 -29.63 18.75
C SER A 163 11.56 -29.21 17.89
N LYS A 164 11.27 -28.67 16.70
CA LYS A 164 12.25 -28.12 15.77
C LYS A 164 11.92 -26.70 15.39
N ILE A 165 12.95 -25.92 15.10
CA ILE A 165 12.82 -24.59 14.51
C ILE A 165 13.06 -24.69 13.01
N ILE A 166 12.09 -24.25 12.23
CA ILE A 166 12.17 -24.22 10.77
C ILE A 166 12.14 -22.75 10.35
N ASN A 167 13.16 -22.31 9.64
CA ASN A 167 13.26 -20.94 9.14
C ASN A 167 13.25 -20.94 7.62
N TYR A 168 12.46 -20.07 7.02
CA TYR A 168 12.47 -19.78 5.59
C TYR A 168 12.83 -18.32 5.36
N THR A 169 13.79 -18.07 4.46
CA THR A 169 14.09 -16.73 3.94
C THR A 169 14.03 -16.77 2.42
N TYR A 170 13.33 -15.82 1.80
CA TYR A 170 13.16 -15.76 0.35
C TYR A 170 12.71 -14.37 -0.11
N TYR A 171 12.75 -14.15 -1.42
CA TYR A 171 12.33 -12.90 -2.06
C TYR A 171 10.88 -12.99 -2.51
N GLN A 172 10.08 -11.96 -2.23
CA GLN A 172 8.73 -11.79 -2.73
C GLN A 172 8.51 -10.31 -3.04
N ALA A 173 8.51 -9.98 -4.32
CA ALA A 173 8.13 -8.64 -4.76
C ALA A 173 6.64 -8.37 -4.45
N PRO A 174 6.24 -7.09 -4.33
CA PRO A 174 4.84 -6.73 -4.39
C PRO A 174 4.16 -7.36 -5.62
N MET A 175 2.97 -7.92 -5.43
CA MET A 175 2.18 -8.46 -6.54
C MET A 175 1.40 -7.32 -7.21
N GLU A 176 1.30 -7.33 -8.52
CA GLU A 176 0.47 -6.40 -9.26
C GLU A 176 -0.90 -7.04 -9.55
N ASP A 177 -1.96 -6.46 -8.99
CA ASP A 177 -3.33 -6.87 -9.26
C ASP A 177 -3.98 -5.88 -10.22
N PHE A 178 -4.35 -6.34 -11.41
CA PHE A 178 -5.13 -5.52 -12.35
C PHE A 178 -6.62 -5.61 -12.01
N TRP A 179 -7.20 -4.50 -11.56
CA TRP A 179 -8.64 -4.36 -11.37
C TRP A 179 -9.23 -3.49 -12.49
N ASN A 180 -10.54 -3.59 -12.71
CA ASN A 180 -11.25 -2.74 -13.69
C ASN A 180 -11.07 -1.23 -13.44
N THR A 181 -10.66 -0.82 -12.23
CA THR A 181 -10.49 0.57 -11.81
C THR A 181 -9.03 1.04 -11.80
N GLY A 182 -8.08 0.19 -12.19
CA GLY A 182 -6.66 0.51 -12.20
C GLY A 182 -5.77 -0.58 -11.60
N MET A 183 -4.51 -0.22 -11.42
CA MET A 183 -3.46 -1.09 -10.90
C MET A 183 -3.46 -1.03 -9.36
N ALA A 184 -3.51 -2.20 -8.74
CA ALA A 184 -3.32 -2.36 -7.32
C ALA A 184 -2.02 -3.11 -7.05
N THR A 185 -1.40 -2.81 -5.92
CA THR A 185 -0.24 -3.55 -5.42
C THR A 185 -0.67 -4.34 -4.19
N ALA A 186 -0.37 -5.62 -4.15
CA ALA A 186 -0.74 -6.51 -3.05
C ALA A 186 0.48 -7.15 -2.39
N TYR A 187 0.48 -7.17 -1.07
CA TYR A 187 1.39 -7.94 -0.23
C TYR A 187 0.60 -9.04 0.47
N ARG A 188 0.98 -10.29 0.23
CA ARG A 188 0.18 -11.45 0.65
C ARG A 188 1.02 -12.44 1.47
N TYR A 189 0.41 -13.01 2.50
CA TYR A 189 0.90 -14.13 3.27
C TYR A 189 -0.24 -15.13 3.48
N ILE A 190 -0.09 -16.35 2.95
CA ILE A 190 -1.05 -17.44 3.12
C ILE A 190 -0.94 -17.99 4.53
N LEU A 191 -1.93 -17.65 5.35
CA LEU A 191 -2.02 -18.08 6.74
C LEU A 191 -2.94 -19.31 6.87
N LYS A 192 -3.96 -19.43 6.00
CA LYS A 192 -4.96 -20.52 6.06
C LYS A 192 -4.36 -21.91 6.04
N THR A 193 -3.24 -22.10 5.36
CA THR A 193 -2.64 -23.43 5.27
C THR A 193 -2.04 -23.89 6.59
N GLY A 194 -1.87 -22.99 7.57
CA GLY A 194 -1.59 -23.35 8.96
C GLY A 194 -2.66 -24.28 9.57
N ALA A 195 -3.90 -24.25 9.07
CA ALA A 195 -4.97 -25.15 9.49
C ALA A 195 -4.76 -26.63 9.11
N THR A 196 -3.77 -26.91 8.25
CA THR A 196 -3.35 -28.28 7.89
C THR A 196 -2.56 -28.95 9.02
N TRP A 197 -2.08 -28.19 10.01
CA TRP A 197 -1.44 -28.74 11.20
C TRP A 197 -2.44 -29.03 12.32
N LYS A 198 -1.94 -29.64 13.40
CA LYS A 198 -2.71 -29.79 14.63
C LYS A 198 -3.00 -28.41 15.21
N ASN A 199 -4.26 -27.97 15.08
CA ASN A 199 -4.76 -26.73 15.65
C ASN A 199 -4.83 -26.76 17.19
N PRO A 200 -4.83 -25.58 17.83
CA PRO A 200 -4.53 -24.26 17.24
C PRO A 200 -3.02 -23.98 17.13
N ILE A 201 -2.65 -22.97 16.34
CA ILE A 201 -1.32 -22.35 16.42
C ILE A 201 -1.29 -21.52 17.70
N LYS A 202 -0.40 -21.81 18.66
CA LYS A 202 -0.52 -21.18 19.98
C LYS A 202 -0.24 -19.68 19.95
N ASN A 203 0.78 -19.24 19.23
CA ASN A 203 1.09 -17.83 19.04
C ASN A 203 1.55 -17.59 17.60
N ALA A 204 1.02 -16.56 16.94
CA ALA A 204 1.48 -16.15 15.62
C ALA A 204 1.73 -14.66 15.63
N HIS A 205 2.96 -14.27 15.30
CA HIS A 205 3.36 -12.89 15.16
C HIS A 205 3.73 -12.63 13.70
N ILE A 206 3.10 -11.64 13.08
CA ILE A 206 3.38 -11.26 11.70
C ILE A 206 3.59 -9.77 11.66
N THR A 207 4.71 -9.35 11.07
CA THR A 207 5.05 -7.95 10.81
C THR A 207 5.27 -7.75 9.31
N MET A 208 4.58 -6.79 8.74
CA MET A 208 4.83 -6.33 7.37
C MET A 208 5.31 -4.90 7.37
N ILE A 209 6.49 -4.69 6.79
CA ILE A 209 7.05 -3.37 6.51
C ILE A 209 6.93 -3.13 5.01
N ILE A 210 6.03 -2.23 4.63
CA ILE A 210 5.75 -1.90 3.24
C ILE A 210 6.03 -0.43 2.95
N PRO A 211 6.43 -0.06 1.72
CA PRO A 211 6.60 1.33 1.32
C PRO A 211 5.33 2.15 1.60
N TYR A 212 5.51 3.29 2.25
CA TYR A 212 4.48 4.29 2.48
C TYR A 212 4.80 5.49 1.59
N ARG A 213 3.90 5.77 0.63
CA ARG A 213 4.05 6.88 -0.31
C ARG A 213 3.57 8.22 0.27
N CYS A 214 3.33 8.32 1.57
CA CYS A 214 2.88 9.57 2.16
C CYS A 214 3.72 9.95 3.37
N GLU A 215 3.73 11.22 3.69
CA GLU A 215 4.70 11.77 4.63
C GLU A 215 4.17 11.84 6.07
N LEU A 216 2.87 11.53 6.30
CA LEU A 216 2.23 11.75 7.60
C LEU A 216 1.37 10.60 8.13
N PRO A 217 1.63 10.10 9.36
CA PRO A 217 0.68 9.30 10.13
C PRO A 217 -0.47 10.11 10.74
N PRO A 218 -1.50 9.46 11.30
CA PRO A 218 -1.97 8.09 11.06
C PRO A 218 -3.31 8.10 10.28
N PHE A 219 -3.48 7.19 9.32
CA PHE A 219 -4.75 7.03 8.60
C PHE A 219 -5.13 5.56 8.48
N GLN A 220 -6.44 5.29 8.51
CA GLN A 220 -6.96 3.92 8.59
C GLN A 220 -7.23 3.26 7.22
N ASP A 221 -7.56 3.97 6.12
CA ASP A 221 -7.86 3.25 4.86
C ASP A 221 -7.66 4.01 3.54
N LYS A 222 -7.47 5.34 3.54
CA LYS A 222 -7.18 6.11 2.32
C LYS A 222 -6.18 7.23 2.59
N VAL A 223 -5.26 7.47 1.66
CA VAL A 223 -4.23 8.51 1.77
C VAL A 223 -4.07 9.25 0.45
N MET A 224 -4.05 10.59 0.50
CA MET A 224 -3.79 11.41 -0.68
C MET A 224 -2.29 11.62 -0.88
N HIS A 225 -1.78 11.30 -2.06
CA HIS A 225 -0.41 11.59 -2.53
C HIS A 225 -0.47 12.63 -3.64
N TYR A 226 0.65 13.30 -3.96
CA TYR A 226 0.74 14.07 -5.21
C TYR A 226 2.00 13.69 -5.98
N THR A 227 1.85 13.61 -7.30
CA THR A 227 2.94 13.28 -8.22
C THR A 227 3.02 14.38 -9.29
N PRO A 228 4.17 15.05 -9.46
CA PRO A 228 4.38 15.90 -10.63
C PRO A 228 4.63 15.00 -11.86
N HIS A 229 3.83 15.17 -12.92
CA HIS A 229 4.01 14.49 -14.20
C HIS A 229 3.88 15.51 -15.34
N ASP A 230 4.91 15.63 -16.17
CA ASP A 230 4.98 16.60 -17.29
C ASP A 230 4.67 18.06 -16.92
N GLY A 231 5.06 18.48 -15.71
CA GLY A 231 4.81 19.83 -15.20
C GLY A 231 3.39 20.08 -14.69
N ILE A 232 2.54 19.04 -14.67
CA ILE A 232 1.21 19.05 -14.05
C ILE A 232 1.28 18.26 -12.75
N THR A 233 0.80 18.84 -11.65
CA THR A 233 0.70 18.16 -10.36
C THR A 233 -0.63 17.42 -10.29
N TYR A 234 -0.55 16.10 -10.18
CA TYR A 234 -1.69 15.21 -9.95
C TYR A 234 -1.77 14.89 -8.48
N PHE A 235 -2.99 14.74 -7.96
CA PHE A 235 -3.21 14.14 -6.66
C PHE A 235 -3.71 12.73 -6.87
N ASP A 236 -3.18 11.77 -6.16
CA ASP A 236 -3.61 10.38 -6.23
C ASP A 236 -4.23 9.97 -4.90
N SER A 237 -5.36 9.28 -4.93
CA SER A 237 -5.90 8.64 -3.72
C SER A 237 -5.40 7.20 -3.66
N ILE A 238 -4.62 6.89 -2.64
CA ILE A 238 -4.15 5.53 -2.35
C ILE A 238 -5.12 4.90 -1.34
N ASN A 239 -5.84 3.87 -1.77
CA ASN A 239 -6.77 3.14 -0.92
C ASN A 239 -6.08 1.89 -0.38
N TYR A 240 -5.99 1.73 0.93
CA TYR A 240 -5.47 0.52 1.57
C TYR A 240 -6.62 -0.38 2.01
N LYS A 241 -6.49 -1.67 1.70
CA LYS A 241 -7.36 -2.74 2.20
C LYS A 241 -6.48 -3.77 2.87
N ILE A 242 -6.57 -3.84 4.19
CA ILE A 242 -5.80 -4.75 5.03
C ILE A 242 -6.76 -5.78 5.63
N THR A 243 -6.48 -7.06 5.41
CA THR A 243 -7.26 -8.17 5.96
C THR A 243 -6.34 -9.29 6.42
N PRO A 244 -6.53 -9.91 7.60
CA PRO A 244 -7.42 -9.45 8.68
C PRO A 244 -7.04 -8.07 9.21
N GLU A 245 -7.92 -7.48 10.03
CA GLU A 245 -7.61 -6.24 10.75
C GLU A 245 -6.37 -6.44 11.63
N PRO A 246 -5.34 -5.58 11.51
CA PRO A 246 -4.11 -5.67 12.30
C PRO A 246 -4.30 -5.13 13.72
N ASP A 247 -3.47 -5.59 14.65
CA ASP A 247 -3.44 -5.06 16.02
C ASP A 247 -2.80 -3.67 16.06
N ILE A 248 -1.78 -3.45 15.20
CA ILE A 248 -1.00 -2.22 15.17
C ILE A 248 -0.76 -1.81 13.71
N ILE A 249 -0.98 -0.52 13.45
CA ILE A 249 -0.51 0.17 12.24
C ILE A 249 0.28 1.39 12.70
N THR A 250 1.55 1.47 12.32
CA THR A 250 2.38 2.66 12.51
C THR A 250 3.06 3.07 11.22
N THR A 251 3.53 4.30 11.15
CA THR A 251 4.34 4.78 10.03
C THR A 251 5.69 5.26 10.52
N ASN A 252 6.74 4.96 9.79
CA ASN A 252 8.07 5.50 10.04
C ASN A 252 8.81 5.75 8.71
N TRP A 253 9.23 7.00 8.47
CA TRP A 253 10.06 7.41 7.32
C TRP A 253 9.65 6.80 5.97
N GLY A 254 8.40 6.99 5.56
CA GLY A 254 7.92 6.45 4.28
C GLY A 254 7.81 4.92 4.28
N LYS A 255 7.59 4.30 5.45
CA LYS A 255 7.18 2.90 5.59
C LYS A 255 5.95 2.76 6.48
N PHE A 256 5.04 1.85 6.12
CA PHE A 256 4.01 1.33 7.00
C PHE A 256 4.56 0.10 7.71
N ILE A 257 4.36 0.03 9.02
CA ILE A 257 4.64 -1.14 9.84
C ILE A 257 3.29 -1.64 10.35
N ILE A 258 2.90 -2.82 9.87
CA ILE A 258 1.62 -3.45 10.16
C ILE A 258 1.90 -4.73 10.93
N GLU A 259 1.28 -4.90 12.09
CA GLU A 259 1.53 -6.04 12.98
C GLU A 259 0.25 -6.77 13.37
N TRP A 260 0.34 -8.10 13.40
CA TRP A 260 -0.66 -9.02 13.93
C TRP A 260 -0.04 -9.92 15.00
N ASN A 261 -0.74 -10.09 16.11
CA ASN A 261 -0.35 -10.82 17.30
C ASN A 261 -1.47 -11.79 17.72
N PHE A 262 -1.60 -12.90 17.00
CA PHE A 262 -2.65 -13.87 17.27
C PHE A 262 -2.28 -14.83 18.42
N LYS A 263 -3.29 -15.19 19.22
CA LYS A 263 -3.19 -16.22 20.28
C LYS A 263 -4.20 -17.33 20.03
N ASN A 264 -3.75 -18.57 20.12
CA ASN A 264 -4.55 -19.78 19.83
C ASN A 264 -5.26 -19.68 18.46
N LEU A 265 -4.53 -19.24 17.45
CA LEU A 265 -5.02 -18.99 16.10
C LEU A 265 -5.53 -20.28 15.46
N ILE A 266 -6.72 -20.20 14.89
CA ILE A 266 -7.26 -21.16 13.92
C ILE A 266 -7.34 -20.41 12.59
N PRO A 267 -6.39 -20.61 11.66
CA PRO A 267 -6.35 -19.84 10.43
C PRO A 267 -7.60 -20.02 9.57
N THR A 268 -8.37 -18.96 9.39
CA THR A 268 -9.57 -18.94 8.51
C THR A 268 -9.42 -17.99 7.32
N GLU A 269 -8.47 -17.06 7.39
CA GLU A 269 -8.19 -16.07 6.37
C GLU A 269 -6.69 -15.92 6.15
N ASP A 270 -6.32 -15.39 4.99
CA ASP A 270 -4.92 -15.08 4.64
C ASP A 270 -4.65 -13.61 4.95
N ILE A 271 -3.40 -13.26 5.21
CA ILE A 271 -3.00 -11.87 5.36
C ILE A 271 -2.85 -11.27 3.96
N ASN A 272 -3.52 -10.16 3.72
CA ASN A 272 -3.51 -9.42 2.48
C ASN A 272 -3.49 -7.93 2.78
N VAL A 273 -2.47 -7.24 2.28
CA VAL A 273 -2.36 -5.79 2.28
C VAL A 273 -2.38 -5.34 0.84
N VAL A 274 -3.54 -4.90 0.37
CA VAL A 274 -3.69 -4.35 -0.98
C VAL A 274 -3.73 -2.84 -0.88
N TYR A 275 -2.97 -2.16 -1.73
CA TYR A 275 -3.19 -0.75 -1.97
C TYR A 275 -3.46 -0.50 -3.45
N SER A 276 -4.43 0.35 -3.74
CA SER A 276 -4.73 0.77 -5.11
C SER A 276 -4.60 2.27 -5.24
N CYS A 277 -3.96 2.70 -6.33
CA CYS A 277 -3.96 4.10 -6.71
C CYS A 277 -5.20 4.34 -7.57
N SER A 278 -6.13 5.14 -7.08
CA SER A 278 -7.12 5.77 -7.95
C SER A 278 -6.52 7.10 -8.41
N ILE A 279 -6.33 7.23 -9.73
CA ILE A 279 -5.93 8.48 -10.38
C ILE A 279 -6.83 9.57 -9.84
N GLY A 280 -6.23 10.58 -9.22
CA GLY A 280 -6.99 11.71 -8.75
C GLY A 280 -6.77 12.95 -9.60
N PHE A 281 -7.29 14.02 -9.04
CA PHE A 281 -7.81 15.18 -9.73
C PHE A 281 -6.71 16.13 -10.21
N TYR A 282 -7.06 16.88 -11.25
CA TYR A 282 -6.22 17.94 -11.80
C TYR A 282 -6.27 19.17 -10.89
N LEU A 283 -5.11 19.58 -10.40
CA LEU A 283 -4.98 20.77 -9.57
C LEU A 283 -5.54 22.05 -10.23
N PRO A 284 -5.41 22.27 -11.56
CA PRO A 284 -6.05 23.40 -12.25
C PRO A 284 -7.58 23.45 -12.11
N ASP A 285 -8.26 22.30 -12.04
CA ASP A 285 -9.71 22.25 -11.90
C ASP A 285 -10.13 22.69 -10.49
N LEU A 286 -9.37 22.26 -9.48
CA LEU A 286 -9.55 22.73 -8.10
C LEU A 286 -9.31 24.25 -7.99
N VAL A 287 -8.25 24.76 -8.63
CA VAL A 287 -7.97 26.21 -8.70
C VAL A 287 -9.17 26.92 -9.31
N THR A 288 -9.65 26.47 -10.47
CA THR A 288 -10.79 27.07 -11.17
C THR A 288 -12.05 27.06 -10.32
N ALA A 289 -12.30 25.96 -9.60
CA ALA A 289 -13.45 25.81 -8.72
C ALA A 289 -13.37 26.73 -7.49
N ILE A 290 -12.17 26.93 -6.91
CA ILE A 290 -11.94 27.88 -5.82
C ILE A 290 -12.09 29.33 -6.32
N ASP A 291 -11.50 29.65 -7.47
CA ASP A 291 -11.49 31.00 -8.06
C ASP A 291 -12.90 31.45 -8.46
N SER A 292 -13.71 30.52 -8.94
CA SER A 292 -15.12 30.76 -9.29
C SER A 292 -16.08 30.66 -8.10
N GLU A 293 -15.57 30.34 -6.89
CA GLU A 293 -16.37 30.04 -5.71
C GLU A 293 -17.47 28.99 -5.99
N ASN A 294 -17.17 28.02 -6.87
CA ASN A 294 -18.11 27.00 -7.34
C ASN A 294 -17.46 25.61 -7.32
N LEU A 295 -17.39 25.02 -6.12
CA LEU A 295 -16.85 23.68 -5.92
C LEU A 295 -17.72 22.55 -6.52
N LYS A 296 -18.92 22.85 -7.03
CA LYS A 296 -19.70 21.85 -7.80
C LYS A 296 -19.01 21.43 -9.08
N LEU A 297 -18.24 22.34 -9.70
CA LEU A 297 -17.39 22.01 -10.85
C LEU A 297 -16.36 20.93 -10.49
N PHE A 298 -16.02 20.80 -9.21
CA PHE A 298 -15.12 19.78 -8.69
C PHE A 298 -15.87 18.51 -8.21
N GLU A 299 -17.18 18.59 -7.97
CA GLU A 299 -18.04 17.45 -7.58
C GLU A 299 -18.34 16.52 -8.76
N ASP A 300 -18.69 17.11 -9.90
CA ASP A 300 -19.21 16.39 -11.07
C ASP A 300 -18.16 15.50 -11.73
N ASP A 301 -16.89 15.91 -11.67
CA ASP A 301 -15.81 15.24 -12.42
C ASP A 301 -15.05 14.17 -11.60
N PHE A 302 -15.04 14.24 -10.25
CA PHE A 302 -14.07 13.44 -9.48
C PHE A 302 -14.60 12.63 -8.30
N ASN A 303 -15.89 12.67 -7.95
CA ASN A 303 -16.43 12.03 -6.71
C ASN A 303 -15.72 12.42 -5.39
N THR A 304 -14.68 13.26 -5.41
CA THR A 304 -13.78 13.58 -4.29
C THR A 304 -14.48 14.28 -3.13
N ILE A 305 -15.50 15.09 -3.42
CA ILE A 305 -16.27 15.77 -2.35
C ILE A 305 -17.02 14.73 -1.49
N LYS A 306 -17.35 13.55 -2.02
CA LYS A 306 -17.90 12.46 -1.21
C LYS A 306 -16.90 12.02 -0.14
N ASP A 307 -15.61 11.94 -0.49
CA ASP A 307 -14.56 11.60 0.47
C ASP A 307 -14.35 12.71 1.52
N PHE A 308 -14.66 13.97 1.21
CA PHE A 308 -14.60 15.06 2.19
C PHE A 308 -15.69 14.97 3.28
N HIS A 309 -16.68 14.08 3.16
CA HIS A 309 -17.60 13.81 4.26
C HIS A 309 -16.94 13.01 5.40
N ASP A 310 -15.77 12.41 5.17
CA ASP A 310 -14.91 11.83 6.19
C ASP A 310 -13.88 12.87 6.64
N LYS A 311 -13.76 13.07 7.96
CA LYS A 311 -12.91 14.12 8.53
C LYS A 311 -11.42 13.84 8.29
N ASP A 312 -11.01 12.59 8.42
CA ASP A 312 -9.61 12.21 8.37
C ASP A 312 -9.13 12.19 6.91
N ARG A 313 -9.99 11.78 5.97
CA ARG A 313 -9.74 11.94 4.53
C ARG A 313 -9.60 13.40 4.12
N PHE A 314 -10.45 14.28 4.65
CA PHE A 314 -10.33 15.71 4.38
C PHE A 314 -9.03 16.30 4.94
N LEU A 315 -8.63 15.92 6.17
CA LEU A 315 -7.34 16.32 6.74
C LEU A 315 -6.15 15.84 5.89
N SER A 316 -6.14 14.57 5.49
CA SER A 316 -5.11 14.02 4.60
C SER A 316 -4.99 14.84 3.32
N PHE A 317 -6.12 15.11 2.66
CA PHE A 317 -6.15 15.94 1.46
C PHE A 317 -5.57 17.35 1.68
N ILE A 318 -6.01 18.04 2.74
CA ILE A 318 -5.56 19.41 3.03
C ILE A 318 -4.06 19.48 3.26
N VAL A 319 -3.51 18.50 3.98
CA VAL A 319 -2.09 18.50 4.28
C VAL A 319 -1.25 18.18 3.05
N THR A 320 -1.64 17.16 2.29
CA THR A 320 -1.00 16.81 1.01
C THR A 320 -1.02 17.99 0.04
N LEU A 321 -2.16 18.69 -0.07
CA LEU A 321 -2.28 19.88 -0.91
C LEU A 321 -1.36 21.02 -0.44
N GLY A 322 -1.23 21.21 0.88
CA GLY A 322 -0.32 22.21 1.42
C GLY A 322 1.14 21.97 1.03
N TYR A 323 1.63 20.74 1.17
CA TYR A 323 3.00 20.39 0.75
C TYR A 323 3.19 20.57 -0.76
N ALA A 324 2.25 20.09 -1.58
CA ALA A 324 2.30 20.27 -3.03
C ALA A 324 2.42 21.74 -3.44
N VAL A 325 1.58 22.61 -2.85
CA VAL A 325 1.61 24.05 -3.13
C VAL A 325 2.93 24.68 -2.66
N LYS A 326 3.54 24.16 -1.60
CA LYS A 326 4.76 24.72 -1.03
C LYS A 326 6.03 24.29 -1.76
N GLU A 327 6.07 23.08 -2.30
CA GLU A 327 7.22 22.55 -3.04
C GLU A 327 7.27 23.03 -4.49
N HIS A 328 6.12 23.42 -5.05
CA HIS A 328 6.00 23.83 -6.43
C HIS A 328 5.55 25.28 -6.53
N ASP A 329 6.51 26.20 -6.41
CA ASP A 329 6.30 27.66 -6.58
C ASP A 329 5.70 28.05 -7.95
N SER A 330 5.70 27.14 -8.92
CA SER A 330 5.17 27.31 -10.28
C SER A 330 3.69 26.94 -10.44
N ILE A 331 2.99 26.47 -9.40
CA ILE A 331 1.58 26.13 -9.51
C ILE A 331 0.75 27.40 -9.76
N SER A 332 0.10 27.45 -10.93
CA SER A 332 -0.89 28.50 -11.23
C SER A 332 -2.01 28.47 -10.20
N GLY A 333 -2.33 29.62 -9.58
CA GLY A 333 -3.36 29.70 -8.54
C GLY A 333 -2.89 29.26 -7.13
N ALA A 334 -1.58 29.09 -6.91
CA ALA A 334 -1.01 28.70 -5.60
C ALA A 334 -1.54 29.53 -4.42
N THR A 335 -1.80 30.83 -4.60
CA THR A 335 -2.37 31.68 -3.53
C THR A 335 -3.78 31.24 -3.12
N ASN A 336 -4.64 30.87 -4.07
CA ASN A 336 -6.00 30.45 -3.79
C ASN A 336 -6.05 29.03 -3.22
N LEU A 337 -5.17 28.14 -3.70
CA LEU A 337 -4.97 26.84 -3.09
C LEU A 337 -4.45 26.95 -1.65
N MET A 338 -3.47 27.83 -1.41
CA MET A 338 -2.97 28.10 -0.06
C MET A 338 -4.07 28.61 0.87
N ARG A 339 -4.93 29.50 0.37
CA ARG A 339 -6.12 29.97 1.09
C ARG A 339 -7.08 28.83 1.40
N PHE A 340 -7.30 27.91 0.45
CA PHE A 340 -8.12 26.72 0.66
C PHE A 340 -7.51 25.80 1.73
N VAL A 341 -6.20 25.54 1.70
CA VAL A 341 -5.48 24.75 2.71
C VAL A 341 -5.65 25.35 4.11
N ILE A 342 -5.39 26.65 4.26
CA ILE A 342 -5.51 27.36 5.55
C ILE A 342 -6.95 27.34 6.05
N ASN A 343 -7.94 27.56 5.17
CA ASN A 343 -9.34 27.49 5.54
C ASN A 343 -9.78 26.06 5.89
N GLY A 344 -9.25 25.04 5.20
CA GLY A 344 -9.48 23.64 5.57
C GLY A 344 -8.98 23.34 6.98
N MET A 345 -7.76 23.76 7.33
CA MET A 345 -7.22 23.62 8.69
C MET A 345 -8.05 24.38 9.74
N ASN A 346 -8.54 25.58 9.41
CA ASN A 346 -9.44 26.34 10.28
C ASN A 346 -10.79 25.61 10.47
N ALA A 347 -11.35 25.02 9.41
CA ALA A 347 -12.61 24.28 9.47
C ALA A 347 -12.48 23.03 10.35
N LEU A 348 -11.39 22.26 10.19
CA LEU A 348 -11.06 21.09 11.00
C LEU A 348 -10.95 21.40 12.50
N ASN A 349 -10.61 22.65 12.83
CA ASN A 349 -10.49 23.20 14.17
C ASN A 349 -11.70 24.05 14.63
N GLY A 350 -12.83 23.96 13.91
CA GLY A 350 -14.11 24.54 14.35
C GLY A 350 -14.23 26.06 14.16
N TYR A 351 -13.49 26.66 13.24
CA TYR A 351 -13.61 28.09 12.94
C TYR A 351 -14.99 28.47 12.39
N LYS A 352 -15.58 29.57 12.85
CA LYS A 352 -16.82 30.17 12.34
C LYS A 352 -16.53 31.08 11.14
N PHE A 353 -16.76 30.60 9.93
CA PHE A 353 -16.56 31.41 8.72
C PHE A 353 -17.60 32.53 8.59
N LYS A 354 -17.11 33.77 8.43
CA LYS A 354 -17.94 34.95 8.11
C LYS A 354 -18.23 35.07 6.62
N VAL A 355 -17.28 34.67 5.79
CA VAL A 355 -17.40 34.67 4.32
C VAL A 355 -18.41 33.60 3.90
N LYS A 356 -19.43 34.01 3.13
CA LYS A 356 -20.56 33.15 2.73
C LYS A 356 -20.10 31.87 2.06
N PHE A 357 -19.20 31.96 1.06
CA PHE A 357 -18.69 30.80 0.33
C PHE A 357 -18.13 29.71 1.24
N TRP A 358 -17.15 30.03 2.10
CA TRP A 358 -16.52 29.06 3.02
C TRP A 358 -17.51 28.49 4.03
N ARG A 359 -18.39 29.33 4.57
CA ARG A 359 -19.42 28.87 5.50
C ARG A 359 -20.33 27.86 4.83
N ASP A 360 -20.90 28.21 3.68
CA ASP A 360 -21.84 27.37 2.96
C ASP A 360 -21.16 26.05 2.53
N PHE A 361 -19.93 26.11 2.01
CA PHE A 361 -19.13 24.94 1.65
C PHE A 361 -18.90 23.99 2.84
N PHE A 362 -18.35 24.47 3.96
CA PHE A 362 -18.03 23.57 5.07
C PHE A 362 -19.27 23.04 5.82
N THR A 363 -20.38 23.79 5.81
CA THR A 363 -21.63 23.34 6.49
C THR A 363 -22.26 22.09 5.89
N GLN A 364 -21.87 21.67 4.69
CA GLN A 364 -22.36 20.42 4.11
C GLN A 364 -21.74 19.16 4.76
N PHE A 365 -20.62 19.30 5.46
CA PHE A 365 -19.92 18.18 6.08
C PHE A 365 -20.35 17.96 7.53
N LYS A 366 -20.78 16.74 7.87
CA LYS A 366 -21.27 16.39 9.22
C LYS A 366 -20.23 16.58 10.32
N TRP A 367 -18.94 16.47 9.99
CA TRP A 367 -17.85 16.64 10.95
C TRP A 367 -17.54 18.11 11.26
N TYR A 368 -17.97 19.06 10.42
CA TYR A 368 -17.70 20.48 10.64
C TYR A 368 -18.62 21.04 11.73
N LYS A 369 -18.03 21.38 12.87
CA LYS A 369 -18.74 21.91 14.05
C LYS A 369 -18.15 23.28 14.41
N PRO A 370 -18.70 24.40 13.90
CA PRO A 370 -18.15 25.73 14.14
C PRO A 370 -18.40 26.19 15.59
N THR A 371 -17.33 26.30 16.38
CA THR A 371 -17.39 26.64 17.81
C THR A 371 -16.58 27.89 18.18
N VAL A 372 -15.56 28.26 17.39
CA VAL A 372 -14.62 29.34 17.73
C VAL A 372 -14.58 30.45 16.68
N ASP A 373 -14.39 31.68 17.13
CA ASP A 373 -14.23 32.86 16.27
C ASP A 373 -12.77 33.12 15.86
N LYS A 374 -11.83 32.38 16.47
CA LYS A 374 -10.40 32.37 16.17
C LYS A 374 -9.82 30.99 16.52
N VAL A 375 -9.05 30.40 15.61
CA VAL A 375 -8.33 29.15 15.85
C VAL A 375 -6.95 29.44 16.43
N GLU A 376 -6.59 28.72 17.47
CA GLU A 376 -5.22 28.70 18.01
C GLU A 376 -4.61 27.34 17.69
N PHE A 377 -3.85 27.28 16.58
CA PHE A 377 -3.17 26.04 16.20
C PHE A 377 -2.10 25.67 17.24
N THR A 378 -2.01 24.39 17.54
CA THR A 378 -0.99 23.82 18.43
C THR A 378 -0.30 22.65 17.75
N GLY A 379 0.83 22.18 18.30
CA GLY A 379 1.46 20.95 17.82
C GLY A 379 1.86 20.98 16.33
N ALA A 380 1.69 19.85 15.66
CA ALA A 380 1.93 19.67 14.24
C ALA A 380 1.11 20.65 13.35
N ASP A 381 -0.17 20.89 13.67
CA ASP A 381 -1.02 21.82 12.93
C ASP A 381 -0.43 23.23 12.91
N LYS A 382 0.16 23.68 14.03
CA LYS A 382 0.81 24.99 14.10
C LYS A 382 2.01 25.07 13.17
N ILE A 383 2.84 24.03 13.17
CA ILE A 383 4.03 23.95 12.31
C ILE A 383 3.58 23.99 10.84
N PHE A 384 2.58 23.18 10.49
CA PHE A 384 2.03 23.11 9.15
C PHE A 384 1.48 24.47 8.69
N VAL A 385 0.55 25.07 9.45
CA VAL A 385 -0.06 26.36 9.08
C VAL A 385 0.97 27.49 9.03
N ASN A 386 1.95 27.53 9.95
CA ASN A 386 3.03 28.52 9.89
C ASN A 386 3.89 28.35 8.63
N THR A 387 4.19 27.11 8.25
CA THR A 387 4.92 26.80 7.00
C THR A 387 4.16 27.31 5.79
N MET A 388 2.84 27.07 5.75
CA MET A 388 1.93 27.56 4.71
C MET A 388 1.87 29.09 4.66
N LEU A 389 1.92 29.76 5.80
CA LEU A 389 1.98 31.23 5.91
C LEU A 389 3.38 31.83 5.62
N GLY A 390 4.39 30.99 5.33
CA GLY A 390 5.76 31.43 5.11
C GLY A 390 6.48 31.93 6.37
N ILE A 391 5.95 31.61 7.57
CA ILE A 391 6.55 31.95 8.84
C ILE A 391 7.72 30.99 9.08
N LYS A 392 8.95 31.52 9.07
CA LYS A 392 10.16 30.73 9.37
C LYS A 392 10.16 30.30 10.84
N MET A 393 10.45 29.04 11.08
CA MET A 393 10.60 28.45 12.41
C MET A 393 11.92 27.68 12.47
N SER A 394 12.68 27.82 13.56
CA SER A 394 13.87 27.01 13.78
C SER A 394 13.50 25.55 14.10
N ASP A 395 14.42 24.61 13.87
CA ASP A 395 14.18 23.21 14.22
C ASP A 395 14.02 23.02 15.74
N GLU A 396 14.66 23.86 16.54
CA GLU A 396 14.47 23.90 18.00
C GLU A 396 13.04 24.29 18.37
N GLU A 397 12.46 25.29 17.68
CA GLU A 397 11.06 25.69 17.88
C GLU A 397 10.09 24.59 17.47
N LYS A 398 10.32 23.95 16.31
CA LYS A 398 9.52 22.81 15.85
C LYS A 398 9.57 21.66 16.85
N ASN A 399 10.77 21.29 17.30
CA ASN A 399 10.98 20.21 18.28
C ASN A 399 10.34 20.54 19.63
N ALA A 400 10.42 21.79 20.09
CA ALA A 400 9.76 22.22 21.32
C ALA A 400 8.23 22.09 21.25
N ILE A 401 7.64 22.44 20.10
CA ILE A 401 6.20 22.32 19.86
C ILE A 401 5.76 20.85 19.84
N ILE A 402 6.47 19.98 19.10
CA ILE A 402 6.18 18.54 19.03
C ILE A 402 6.29 17.91 20.42
N LYS A 403 7.36 18.24 21.17
CA LYS A 403 7.57 17.73 22.53
C LYS A 403 6.45 18.16 23.47
N LYS A 404 5.99 19.42 23.38
CA LYS A 404 4.87 19.91 24.19
C LYS A 404 3.58 19.14 23.89
N GLN A 405 3.26 18.94 22.60
CA GLN A 405 2.08 18.18 22.18
C GLN A 405 2.12 16.73 22.70
N ALA A 406 3.28 16.06 22.61
CA ALA A 406 3.44 14.70 23.13
C ALA A 406 3.22 14.63 24.65
N VAL A 407 3.74 15.60 25.42
CA VAL A 407 3.53 15.68 26.87
C VAL A 407 2.05 15.86 27.20
N ASP A 408 1.34 16.73 26.48
CA ASP A 408 -0.08 16.99 26.73
C ASP A 408 -0.94 15.76 26.38
N ALA A 409 -0.64 15.07 25.28
CA ALA A 409 -1.30 13.81 24.92
C ALA A 409 -1.11 12.71 25.98
N VAL A 410 0.09 12.55 26.54
CA VAL A 410 0.35 11.61 27.64
C VAL A 410 -0.41 11.99 28.90
N LYS A 411 -0.48 13.29 29.25
CA LYS A 411 -1.27 13.76 30.40
C LYS A 411 -2.75 13.44 30.26
N ASP A 412 -3.31 13.63 29.06
CA ASP A 412 -4.73 13.33 28.80
C ASP A 412 -5.01 11.82 28.87
N LEU A 413 -4.12 10.99 28.32
CA LEU A 413 -4.20 9.53 28.46
C LEU A 413 -4.17 9.10 29.93
N LEU A 414 -3.24 9.63 30.72
CA LEU A 414 -3.16 9.35 32.16
C LEU A 414 -4.43 9.79 32.89
N LYS A 415 -4.91 11.01 32.63
CA LYS A 415 -6.13 11.55 33.25
C LYS A 415 -7.37 10.71 32.94
N ASN A 416 -7.45 10.14 31.74
CA ASN A 416 -8.54 9.24 31.35
C ASN A 416 -8.38 7.84 31.96
N ALA A 417 -7.15 7.34 32.11
CA ALA A 417 -6.87 6.08 32.76
C ALA A 417 -7.22 6.11 34.26
N PHE A 418 -6.98 7.22 34.95
CA PHE A 418 -7.31 7.40 36.37
C PHE A 418 -8.77 7.78 36.68
N LYS A 419 -9.62 7.94 35.65
CA LYS A 419 -11.06 8.17 35.79
C LYS A 419 -11.90 6.89 35.63
N LYS A 420 -11.29 5.80 35.18
CA LYS A 420 -11.84 4.45 35.21
C LYS A 420 -11.36 3.76 36.47
#